data_AF-A0A920W0F2-F1
#
_entry.id   AF-A0A920W0F2-F1
#
_cell.length_a   1.000
_cell.length_b   1.000
_cell.length_c   1.000
_cell.angle_alpha   90.00
_cell.angle_beta   90.00
_cell.angle_gamma   90.00
#
_symmetry.space_group_name_H-M   'P 1'
#
loop_
_entity.id
_entity.type
_entity.pdbx_description
1 polymer ?
#
loop_
_entity_poly.entity_id
_entity_poly.type
_entity_poly.pdbx_seq_one_letter_code
_entity_poly.pdbx_strand_id
1 'polypeptide(L)'
;MEYLERKQPKIDPDLDRVDFNGVNLKNANLRRANFYMALLNGANLQGSNLTKAFFAGSDLRGANLSETDCSGAKFNGTDLDGCTFKKSTLRKMDFSSRDLRDVDFSEADLRRADLRKSNLKKINFFKADLRKTLFTEANLTGAYLSSTLLQDTDFQWANLSKVVMRYSLNLTAAQIQSAKIDRETKVPHYLRIDWISETDFCCKENAV
;
A
#
# COMPACT_ATOMS: atom_id res chain seq x y z
N MET A 1 -37.04 -13.77 -28.17
CA MET A 1 -36.48 -12.40 -28.24
C MET A 1 -35.35 -12.32 -27.22
N GLU A 2 -34.18 -12.84 -27.60
CA GLU A 2 -32.99 -12.88 -26.75
C GLU A 2 -32.27 -11.54 -26.96
N TYR A 3 -32.27 -10.69 -25.93
CA TYR A 3 -31.56 -9.41 -25.94
C TYR A 3 -30.06 -9.72 -26.01
N LEU A 4 -29.47 -9.63 -27.19
CA LEU A 4 -28.03 -9.62 -27.38
C LEU A 4 -27.46 -8.41 -26.62
N GLU A 5 -26.88 -8.64 -25.45
CA GLU A 5 -25.99 -7.69 -24.80
C GLU A 5 -24.91 -7.28 -25.82
N ARG A 6 -25.05 -6.10 -26.40
CA ARG A 6 -24.02 -5.50 -27.24
C ARG A 6 -22.78 -5.33 -26.37
N LYS A 7 -21.82 -6.26 -26.50
CA LYS A 7 -20.49 -6.10 -25.93
C LYS A 7 -19.91 -4.82 -26.49
N GLN A 8 -19.95 -3.74 -25.71
CA GLN A 8 -19.27 -2.49 -26.05
C GLN A 8 -17.82 -2.84 -26.43
N PRO A 9 -17.29 -2.33 -27.56
CA PRO A 9 -15.91 -2.56 -27.90
C PRO A 9 -15.03 -2.09 -26.74
N LYS A 10 -14.24 -3.01 -26.18
CA LYS A 10 -13.24 -2.66 -25.17
C LYS A 10 -12.09 -1.98 -25.89
N ILE A 11 -12.12 -0.66 -25.94
CA ILE A 11 -10.97 0.14 -26.35
C ILE A 11 -10.10 0.26 -25.10
N ASP A 12 -8.91 -0.32 -25.13
CA ASP A 12 -7.90 -0.08 -24.12
C ASP A 12 -7.15 1.21 -24.56
N PRO A 13 -7.19 2.32 -23.79
CA PRO A 13 -6.54 3.55 -24.22
C PRO A 13 -5.02 3.39 -24.32
N ASP A 14 -4.44 3.71 -25.48
CA ASP A 14 -2.99 3.79 -25.63
C ASP A 14 -2.55 5.23 -25.37
N LEU A 15 -1.83 5.42 -24.27
CA LEU A 15 -1.47 6.71 -23.69
C LEU A 15 0.04 6.75 -23.38
N ASP A 16 0.83 6.00 -24.16
CA ASP A 16 2.26 5.86 -23.97
C ASP A 16 2.98 7.17 -24.26
N ARG A 17 3.93 7.53 -23.40
CA ARG A 17 4.78 8.73 -23.53
C ARG A 17 4.02 10.06 -23.63
N VAL A 18 2.72 10.08 -23.33
CA VAL A 18 1.91 11.29 -23.34
C VAL A 18 2.21 12.12 -22.11
N ASP A 19 2.16 13.45 -22.26
CA ASP A 19 2.25 14.40 -21.16
C ASP A 19 0.85 14.66 -20.56
N PHE A 20 0.66 14.16 -19.35
CA PHE A 20 -0.51 14.36 -18.48
C PHE A 20 -0.15 15.13 -17.20
N ASN A 21 0.97 15.86 -17.16
CA ASN A 21 1.36 16.61 -15.97
C ASN A 21 0.25 17.58 -15.55
N GLY A 22 -0.18 17.49 -14.29
CA GLY A 22 -1.26 18.29 -13.71
C GLY A 22 -2.65 18.06 -14.32
N VAL A 23 -2.82 17.10 -15.24
CA VAL A 23 -4.10 16.87 -15.91
C VAL A 23 -5.13 16.30 -14.95
N ASN A 24 -6.37 16.76 -15.09
CA ASN A 24 -7.50 16.23 -14.35
C ASN A 24 -8.12 15.03 -15.08
N LEU A 25 -7.83 13.83 -14.58
CA LEU A 25 -8.36 12.55 -15.02
C LEU A 25 -9.32 11.95 -13.98
N LYS A 26 -9.90 12.76 -13.08
CA LYS A 26 -10.78 12.31 -12.01
C LYS A 26 -11.98 11.52 -12.55
N ASN A 27 -12.28 10.40 -11.90
CA ASN A 27 -13.35 9.46 -12.25
C ASN A 27 -13.27 8.89 -13.67
N ALA A 28 -12.12 9.00 -14.35
CA ALA A 28 -11.96 8.48 -15.69
C ALA A 28 -11.98 6.95 -15.69
N ASN A 29 -12.54 6.37 -16.74
CA ASN A 29 -12.40 4.95 -17.02
C ASN A 29 -11.11 4.70 -17.81
N LEU A 30 -10.04 4.38 -17.09
CA LEU A 30 -8.69 4.14 -17.62
C LEU A 30 -8.30 2.67 -17.47
N ARG A 31 -9.30 1.79 -17.45
CA ARG A 31 -9.12 0.36 -17.34
C ARG A 31 -8.26 -0.11 -18.51
N ARG A 32 -7.19 -0.84 -18.19
CA ARG A 32 -6.20 -1.37 -19.16
C ARG A 32 -5.48 -0.29 -19.98
N ALA A 33 -5.55 0.98 -19.58
CA ALA A 33 -4.81 2.03 -20.24
C ALA A 33 -3.31 1.78 -20.16
N ASN A 34 -2.62 2.08 -21.25
CA ASN A 34 -1.17 1.99 -21.36
C ASN A 34 -0.56 3.37 -21.11
N PHE A 35 -0.01 3.59 -19.91
CA PHE A 35 0.74 4.79 -19.52
C PHE A 35 2.26 4.57 -19.56
N TYR A 36 2.75 3.64 -20.39
CA TYR A 36 4.17 3.38 -20.49
C TYR A 36 4.97 4.66 -20.78
N MET A 37 5.92 5.01 -19.92
CA MET A 37 6.73 6.24 -20.02
C MET A 37 5.93 7.55 -20.08
N ALA A 38 4.65 7.57 -19.71
CA ALA A 38 3.86 8.79 -19.65
C ALA A 38 4.31 9.70 -18.50
N LEU A 39 4.13 11.01 -18.65
CA LEU A 39 4.38 12.00 -17.59
C LEU A 39 3.06 12.32 -16.91
N LEU A 40 2.92 12.02 -15.62
CA LEU A 40 1.70 12.20 -14.84
C LEU A 40 2.00 12.95 -13.53
N ASN A 41 3.06 13.76 -13.50
CA ASN A 41 3.45 14.53 -12.32
C ASN A 41 2.28 15.43 -11.89
N GLY A 42 1.85 15.30 -10.63
CA GLY A 42 0.73 16.07 -10.09
C GLY A 42 -0.63 15.82 -10.75
N ALA A 43 -0.78 14.79 -11.59
CA ALA A 43 -2.05 14.47 -12.23
C ALA A 43 -3.11 14.07 -11.19
N ASN A 44 -4.37 14.46 -11.43
CA ASN A 44 -5.49 14.06 -10.58
C ASN A 44 -6.20 12.84 -11.16
N LEU A 45 -5.93 11.66 -10.61
CA LEU A 45 -6.54 10.38 -10.97
C LEU A 45 -7.61 9.94 -9.95
N GLN A 46 -8.07 10.84 -9.07
CA GLN A 46 -8.98 10.48 -7.99
C GLN A 46 -10.21 9.73 -8.51
N GLY A 47 -10.58 8.60 -7.90
CA GLY A 47 -11.79 7.86 -8.24
C GLY A 47 -11.74 7.11 -9.57
N SER A 48 -10.62 7.17 -10.29
CA SER A 48 -10.50 6.56 -11.62
C SER A 48 -10.40 5.04 -11.55
N ASN A 49 -10.94 4.38 -12.58
CA ASN A 49 -10.77 2.95 -12.75
C ASN A 49 -9.43 2.69 -13.46
N LEU A 50 -8.45 2.18 -12.73
CA LEU A 50 -7.10 1.85 -13.21
C LEU A 50 -6.87 0.34 -13.27
N THR A 51 -7.96 -0.44 -13.25
CA THR A 51 -7.89 -1.91 -13.27
C THR A 51 -7.06 -2.36 -14.46
N LYS A 52 -5.98 -3.12 -14.19
CA LYS A 52 -5.04 -3.63 -15.20
C LYS A 52 -4.32 -2.56 -16.04
N ALA A 53 -4.27 -1.30 -15.60
CA ALA A 53 -3.49 -0.26 -16.27
C ALA A 53 -1.97 -0.55 -16.16
N PHE A 54 -1.20 -0.05 -17.13
CA PHE A 54 0.24 -0.26 -17.20
C PHE A 54 0.99 1.07 -17.06
N PHE A 55 1.75 1.24 -15.98
CA PHE A 55 2.46 2.48 -15.64
C PHE A 55 3.98 2.36 -15.76
N ALA A 56 4.51 1.32 -16.40
CA ALA A 56 5.94 1.08 -16.33
C ALA A 56 6.76 2.25 -16.90
N GLY A 57 7.76 2.69 -16.15
CA GLY A 57 8.59 3.85 -16.51
C GLY A 57 7.90 5.21 -16.51
N SER A 58 6.63 5.30 -16.06
CA SER A 58 5.94 6.59 -15.93
C SER A 58 6.42 7.39 -14.72
N ASP A 59 6.20 8.70 -14.78
CA ASP A 59 6.41 9.63 -13.67
C ASP A 59 5.06 9.97 -13.04
N LEU A 60 4.75 9.39 -11.88
CA LEU A 60 3.52 9.71 -11.14
C LEU A 60 3.77 10.69 -9.99
N ARG A 61 4.96 11.30 -9.87
CA ARG A 61 5.31 12.06 -8.66
C ARG A 61 4.24 13.09 -8.29
N GLY A 62 3.81 13.08 -7.03
CA GLY A 62 2.76 13.97 -6.52
C GLY A 62 1.36 13.73 -7.07
N ALA A 63 1.12 12.68 -7.85
CA ALA A 63 -0.20 12.38 -8.40
C ALA A 63 -1.19 11.97 -7.30
N ASN A 64 -2.45 12.36 -7.51
CA ASN A 64 -3.54 11.95 -6.62
C ASN A 64 -4.23 10.70 -7.18
N LEU A 65 -3.89 9.53 -6.65
CA LEU A 65 -4.54 8.25 -6.96
C LEU A 65 -5.53 7.83 -5.86
N SER A 66 -6.07 8.77 -5.07
CA SER A 66 -7.05 8.45 -4.03
C SER A 66 -8.32 7.83 -4.61
N GLU A 67 -8.95 6.90 -3.88
CA GLU A 67 -10.23 6.27 -4.25
C GLU A 67 -10.19 5.52 -5.60
N THR A 68 -9.01 5.16 -6.10
CA THR A 68 -8.85 4.43 -7.37
C THR A 68 -9.03 2.92 -7.19
N ASP A 69 -9.46 2.24 -8.24
CA ASP A 69 -9.31 0.78 -8.35
C ASP A 69 -8.08 0.44 -9.20
N CYS A 70 -6.99 0.05 -8.54
CA CYS A 70 -5.74 -0.35 -9.16
C CYS A 70 -5.59 -1.87 -9.26
N SER A 71 -6.68 -2.63 -9.17
CA SER A 71 -6.64 -4.10 -9.21
C SER A 71 -5.91 -4.63 -10.45
N GLY A 72 -4.76 -5.25 -10.25
CA GLY A 72 -3.92 -5.82 -11.31
C GLY A 72 -3.18 -4.79 -12.17
N ALA A 73 -3.14 -3.51 -11.75
CA ALA A 73 -2.27 -2.52 -12.37
C ALA A 73 -0.78 -2.89 -12.18
N LYS A 74 0.11 -2.31 -12.99
CA LYS A 74 1.56 -2.56 -12.91
C LYS A 74 2.32 -1.24 -12.80
N PHE A 75 3.07 -1.07 -11.71
CA PHE A 75 3.88 0.12 -11.41
C PHE A 75 5.40 -0.15 -11.49
N ASN A 76 5.83 -1.09 -12.33
CA ASN A 76 7.23 -1.49 -12.39
C ASN A 76 8.10 -0.35 -12.96
N GLY A 77 9.05 0.15 -12.17
CA GLY A 77 9.89 1.28 -12.57
C GLY A 77 9.13 2.62 -12.66
N THR A 78 7.94 2.71 -12.06
CA THR A 78 7.20 3.96 -11.93
C THR A 78 7.74 4.77 -10.77
N ASP A 79 7.90 6.09 -10.96
CA ASP A 79 8.21 7.00 -9.85
C ASP A 79 6.92 7.36 -9.10
N LEU A 80 6.85 6.99 -7.82
CA LEU A 80 5.68 7.17 -6.96
C LEU A 80 5.91 8.23 -5.88
N ASP A 81 7.00 8.99 -5.92
CA ASP A 81 7.35 9.93 -4.87
C ASP A 81 6.24 10.98 -4.65
N GLY A 82 5.82 11.18 -3.40
CA GLY A 82 4.75 12.10 -3.04
C GLY A 82 3.32 11.71 -3.48
N CYS A 83 3.11 10.53 -4.06
CA CYS A 83 1.77 10.07 -4.45
C CYS A 83 0.85 9.82 -3.25
N THR A 84 -0.46 9.91 -3.48
CA THR A 84 -1.46 9.38 -2.54
C THR A 84 -2.30 8.27 -3.16
N PHE A 85 -2.44 7.16 -2.44
CA PHE A 85 -3.35 6.04 -2.72
C PHE A 85 -4.43 5.93 -1.63
N LYS A 86 -4.79 7.04 -1.00
CA LYS A 86 -5.76 7.06 0.08
C LYS A 86 -7.08 6.42 -0.36
N LYS A 87 -7.61 5.47 0.41
CA LYS A 87 -8.85 4.72 0.12
C LYS A 87 -8.84 3.92 -1.19
N SER A 88 -7.69 3.66 -1.79
CA SER A 88 -7.59 2.97 -3.08
C SER A 88 -7.55 1.45 -2.91
N THR A 89 -7.92 0.72 -3.97
CA THR A 89 -7.83 -0.75 -4.01
C THR A 89 -6.49 -1.17 -4.62
N LEU A 90 -5.63 -1.78 -3.81
CA LEU A 90 -4.25 -2.17 -4.13
C LEU A 90 -3.99 -3.67 -3.85
N ARG A 91 -5.04 -4.49 -3.94
CA ARG A 91 -4.96 -5.92 -3.62
C ARG A 91 -3.95 -6.64 -4.51
N LYS A 92 -3.09 -7.45 -3.90
CA LYS A 92 -2.08 -8.28 -4.59
C LYS A 92 -1.09 -7.48 -5.45
N MET A 93 -0.95 -6.18 -5.21
CA MET A 93 0.00 -5.34 -5.92
C MET A 93 1.42 -5.65 -5.47
N ASP A 94 2.37 -5.58 -6.41
CA ASP A 94 3.79 -5.69 -6.14
C ASP A 94 4.39 -4.30 -5.95
N PHE A 95 4.83 -4.04 -4.72
CA PHE A 95 5.56 -2.86 -4.24
C PHE A 95 6.91 -3.25 -3.62
N SER A 96 7.39 -4.47 -3.89
CA SER A 96 8.62 -5.00 -3.29
C SER A 96 9.84 -4.18 -3.71
N SER A 97 10.80 -4.02 -2.80
CA SER A 97 12.07 -3.32 -3.00
C SER A 97 11.96 -1.86 -3.48
N ARG A 98 10.82 -1.18 -3.24
CA ARG A 98 10.61 0.23 -3.60
C ARG A 98 10.90 1.18 -2.44
N ASP A 99 11.26 2.42 -2.78
CA ASP A 99 11.19 3.54 -1.85
C ASP A 99 9.79 4.17 -1.90
N LEU A 100 9.10 4.18 -0.77
CA LEU A 100 7.70 4.61 -0.66
C LEU A 100 7.50 5.56 0.54
N ARG A 101 8.59 6.16 1.05
CA ARG A 101 8.58 6.99 2.27
C ARG A 101 7.56 8.13 2.22
N ASP A 102 7.36 8.70 1.04
CA ASP A 102 6.51 9.89 0.84
C ASP A 102 5.14 9.53 0.20
N VAL A 103 4.75 8.25 0.27
CA VAL A 103 3.45 7.77 -0.24
C VAL A 103 2.43 7.66 0.91
N ASP A 104 1.20 8.10 0.66
CA ASP A 104 0.08 7.91 1.60
C ASP A 104 -0.81 6.72 1.19
N PHE A 105 -0.86 5.69 2.03
CA PHE A 105 -1.73 4.51 1.87
C PHE A 105 -2.87 4.48 2.90
N SER A 106 -3.20 5.59 3.55
CA SER A 106 -4.26 5.63 4.55
C SER A 106 -5.60 5.15 3.98
N GLU A 107 -6.31 4.33 4.75
CA GLU A 107 -7.59 3.73 4.41
C GLU A 107 -7.56 2.82 3.14
N ALA A 108 -6.39 2.54 2.57
CA ALA A 108 -6.26 1.72 1.36
C ALA A 108 -6.49 0.22 1.64
N ASP A 109 -6.95 -0.50 0.62
CA ASP A 109 -7.05 -1.96 0.64
C ASP A 109 -5.79 -2.58 0.02
N LEU A 110 -4.87 -3.00 0.89
CA LEU A 110 -3.56 -3.57 0.54
C LEU A 110 -3.53 -5.09 0.72
N ARG A 111 -4.69 -5.74 0.78
CA ARG A 111 -4.75 -7.18 1.04
C ARG A 111 -3.87 -7.96 0.07
N ARG A 112 -2.97 -8.78 0.64
CA ARG A 112 -2.03 -9.62 -0.10
C ARG A 112 -1.03 -8.84 -0.97
N ALA A 113 -0.87 -7.54 -0.75
CA ALA A 113 0.18 -6.77 -1.42
C ALA A 113 1.56 -7.24 -0.96
N ASP A 114 2.54 -7.11 -1.84
CA ASP A 114 3.94 -7.42 -1.58
C ASP A 114 4.71 -6.14 -1.34
N LEU A 115 5.16 -5.91 -0.11
CA LEU A 115 5.96 -4.77 0.32
C LEU A 115 7.31 -5.23 0.88
N ARG A 116 7.77 -6.44 0.52
CA ARG A 116 9.03 -6.99 1.02
C ARG A 116 10.21 -6.11 0.62
N LYS A 117 11.18 -5.95 1.53
CA LYS A 117 12.41 -5.16 1.34
C LYS A 117 12.18 -3.68 0.96
N SER A 118 10.95 -3.18 1.06
CA SER A 118 10.64 -1.78 0.73
C SER A 118 11.06 -0.82 1.85
N ASN A 119 11.28 0.44 1.48
CA ASN A 119 11.52 1.53 2.42
C ASN A 119 10.22 2.27 2.71
N LEU A 120 9.68 2.07 3.90
CA LEU A 120 8.38 2.53 4.38
C LEU A 120 8.52 3.42 5.63
N LYS A 121 9.68 4.05 5.80
CA LYS A 121 9.97 4.87 6.97
C LYS A 121 8.94 6.01 7.08
N LYS A 122 8.29 6.12 8.24
CA LYS A 122 7.23 7.10 8.55
C LYS A 122 5.97 7.02 7.68
N ILE A 123 5.79 5.94 6.92
CA ILE A 123 4.66 5.84 6.00
C ILE A 123 3.31 5.85 6.74
N ASN A 124 2.28 6.37 6.08
CA ASN A 124 0.93 6.40 6.62
C ASN A 124 0.10 5.21 6.11
N PHE A 125 -0.17 4.25 6.99
CA PHE A 125 -1.11 3.14 6.78
C PHE A 125 -2.37 3.28 7.66
N PHE A 126 -2.66 4.46 8.21
CA PHE A 126 -3.81 4.65 9.11
C PHE A 126 -5.09 4.06 8.51
N LYS A 127 -5.79 3.18 9.25
CA LYS A 127 -7.01 2.48 8.81
C LYS A 127 -6.87 1.60 7.56
N ALA A 128 -5.66 1.32 7.08
CA ALA A 128 -5.48 0.43 5.93
C ALA A 128 -5.86 -1.03 6.26
N ASP A 129 -6.37 -1.73 5.25
CA ASP A 129 -6.58 -3.17 5.30
C ASP A 129 -5.31 -3.88 4.84
N LEU A 130 -4.50 -4.32 5.81
CA LEU A 130 -3.18 -4.93 5.60
C LEU A 130 -3.22 -6.45 5.69
N ARG A 131 -4.40 -7.09 5.67
CA ARG A 131 -4.51 -8.54 5.88
C ARG A 131 -3.70 -9.30 4.83
N LYS A 132 -2.87 -10.25 5.26
CA LYS A 132 -1.99 -11.06 4.40
C LYS A 132 -0.95 -10.26 3.60
N THR A 133 -0.68 -9.01 3.97
CA THR A 133 0.37 -8.20 3.35
C THR A 133 1.74 -8.71 3.75
N LEU A 134 2.69 -8.67 2.83
CA LEU A 134 4.06 -9.14 3.07
C LEU A 134 4.98 -7.96 3.33
N PHE A 135 5.51 -7.85 4.55
CA PHE A 135 6.50 -6.85 4.96
C PHE A 135 7.86 -7.46 5.29
N THR A 136 8.15 -8.70 4.84
CA THR A 136 9.43 -9.36 5.11
C THR A 136 10.60 -8.45 4.77
N GLU A 137 11.53 -8.24 5.72
CA GLU A 137 12.70 -7.35 5.58
C GLU A 137 12.38 -5.87 5.27
N ALA A 138 11.13 -5.41 5.37
CA ALA A 138 10.77 -4.03 5.07
C ALA A 138 11.18 -3.07 6.19
N ASN A 139 11.52 -1.83 5.84
CA ASN A 139 11.83 -0.79 6.81
C ASN A 139 10.59 0.06 7.11
N LEU A 140 9.87 -0.24 8.20
CA LEU A 140 8.70 0.52 8.66
C LEU A 140 9.02 1.50 9.79
N THR A 141 10.29 1.91 9.98
CA THR A 141 10.67 2.76 11.12
C THR A 141 9.76 3.98 11.24
N GLY A 142 9.05 4.12 12.36
CA GLY A 142 8.14 5.24 12.64
C GLY A 142 6.84 5.26 11.82
N ALA A 143 6.49 4.17 11.14
CA ALA A 143 5.25 4.09 10.35
C ALA A 143 3.99 4.15 11.23
N TYR A 144 2.92 4.71 10.67
CA TYR A 144 1.62 4.88 11.33
C TYR A 144 0.66 3.79 10.89
N LEU A 145 0.49 2.75 11.73
CA LEU A 145 -0.36 1.59 11.47
C LEU A 145 -1.58 1.56 12.41
N SER A 146 -2.01 2.72 12.92
CA SER A 146 -3.14 2.78 13.85
C SER A 146 -4.44 2.42 13.15
N SER A 147 -5.30 1.68 13.85
CA SER A 147 -6.60 1.20 13.32
C SER A 147 -6.51 0.32 12.06
N THR A 148 -5.37 -0.32 11.81
CA THR A 148 -5.20 -1.25 10.67
C THR A 148 -5.81 -2.62 10.95
N LEU A 149 -6.10 -3.38 9.88
CA LEU A 149 -6.41 -4.81 9.97
C LEU A 149 -5.16 -5.62 9.66
N LEU A 150 -4.64 -6.36 10.64
CA LEU A 150 -3.34 -7.04 10.55
C LEU A 150 -3.42 -8.57 10.51
N GLN A 151 -4.61 -9.15 10.30
CA GLN A 151 -4.79 -10.60 10.21
C GLN A 151 -3.82 -11.20 9.17
N ASP A 152 -3.00 -12.14 9.61
CA ASP A 152 -2.03 -12.89 8.79
C ASP A 152 -1.00 -12.00 8.04
N THR A 153 -0.80 -10.75 8.46
CA THR A 153 0.29 -9.90 7.96
C THR A 153 1.65 -10.46 8.35
N ASP A 154 2.58 -10.52 7.41
CA ASP A 154 3.94 -11.01 7.64
C ASP A 154 4.89 -9.86 7.95
N PHE A 155 5.41 -9.80 9.17
CA PHE A 155 6.44 -8.84 9.59
C PHE A 155 7.81 -9.49 9.82
N GLN A 156 8.09 -10.67 9.26
CA GLN A 156 9.36 -11.36 9.45
C GLN A 156 10.55 -10.46 9.12
N TRP A 157 11.43 -10.24 10.10
CA TRP A 157 12.63 -9.41 9.97
C TRP A 157 12.37 -7.95 9.55
N ALA A 158 11.11 -7.50 9.63
CA ALA A 158 10.78 -6.10 9.37
C ALA A 158 11.33 -5.21 10.50
N ASN A 159 11.71 -3.98 10.15
CA ASN A 159 12.06 -2.99 11.16
C ASN A 159 10.81 -2.17 11.55
N LEU A 160 10.26 -2.49 12.72
CA LEU A 160 9.08 -1.87 13.32
C LEU A 160 9.44 -0.85 14.43
N SER A 161 10.71 -0.44 14.53
CA SER A 161 11.14 0.56 15.53
C SER A 161 10.26 1.83 15.45
N LYS A 162 9.78 2.34 16.59
CA LYS A 162 8.89 3.51 16.70
C LYS A 162 7.53 3.40 15.98
N VAL A 163 7.16 2.22 15.48
CA VAL A 163 5.86 2.04 14.80
C VAL A 163 4.71 2.25 15.77
N VAL A 164 3.62 2.86 15.29
CA VAL A 164 2.38 3.05 16.06
C VAL A 164 1.26 2.17 15.51
N MET A 165 1.01 1.03 16.16
CA MET A 165 -0.05 0.05 15.86
C MET A 165 -1.21 0.13 16.87
N ARG A 166 -1.43 1.26 17.55
CA ARG A 166 -2.57 1.38 18.48
C ARG A 166 -3.90 1.17 17.75
N TYR A 167 -4.82 0.46 18.40
CA TYR A 167 -6.15 0.15 17.85
C TYR A 167 -6.15 -0.70 16.57
N SER A 168 -5.00 -1.23 16.12
CA SER A 168 -5.04 -2.24 15.07
C SER A 168 -5.68 -3.51 15.61
N LEU A 169 -6.27 -4.28 14.69
CA LEU A 169 -7.02 -5.49 14.99
C LEU A 169 -6.28 -6.69 14.42
N ASN A 170 -6.40 -7.83 15.12
CA ASN A 170 -5.96 -9.14 14.68
C ASN A 170 -4.43 -9.28 14.43
N LEU A 171 -3.63 -8.45 15.10
CA LEU A 171 -2.19 -8.71 15.25
C LEU A 171 -1.97 -9.78 16.33
N THR A 172 -1.28 -10.87 16.02
CA THR A 172 -0.89 -11.89 17.01
C THR A 172 0.54 -11.68 17.50
N ALA A 173 0.88 -12.26 18.66
CA ALA A 173 2.25 -12.21 19.18
C ALA A 173 3.27 -12.82 18.19
N ALA A 174 2.89 -13.92 17.53
CA ALA A 174 3.74 -14.62 16.58
C ALA A 174 4.14 -13.76 15.36
N GLN A 175 3.24 -12.91 14.88
CA GLN A 175 3.48 -12.07 13.69
C GLN A 175 4.62 -11.07 13.88
N ILE A 176 4.86 -10.59 15.11
CA ILE A 176 5.92 -9.62 15.39
C ILE A 176 7.16 -10.25 16.03
N GLN A 177 7.15 -11.53 16.39
CA GLN A 177 8.21 -12.15 17.19
C GLN A 177 9.60 -12.12 16.54
N SER A 178 9.66 -12.11 15.21
CA SER A 178 10.90 -12.02 14.43
C SER A 178 11.18 -10.61 13.87
N ALA A 179 10.31 -9.64 14.16
CA ALA A 179 10.48 -8.27 13.77
C ALA A 179 11.39 -7.54 14.77
N LYS A 180 12.11 -6.53 14.30
CA LYS A 180 12.82 -5.60 15.17
C LYS A 180 11.83 -4.56 15.71
N ILE A 181 11.65 -4.50 17.02
CA ILE A 181 10.90 -3.44 17.71
C ILE A 181 11.81 -2.70 18.70
N ASP A 182 11.34 -1.58 19.23
CA ASP A 182 11.98 -0.82 20.31
C ASP A 182 10.97 -0.40 21.38
N ARG A 183 11.44 0.23 22.47
CA ARG A 183 10.58 0.70 23.57
C ARG A 183 9.60 1.81 23.16
N GLU A 184 9.81 2.42 22.01
CA GLU A 184 8.92 3.43 21.44
C GLU A 184 7.79 2.81 20.62
N THR A 185 7.95 1.56 20.17
CA THR A 185 6.97 0.81 19.39
C THR A 185 5.68 0.63 20.20
N LYS A 186 4.54 1.04 19.63
CA LYS A 186 3.23 1.00 20.28
C LYS A 186 2.38 -0.11 19.68
N VAL A 187 2.31 -1.25 20.35
CA VAL A 187 1.45 -2.39 19.97
C VAL A 187 -0.02 -2.17 20.42
N PRO A 188 -0.99 -2.94 19.90
CA PRO A 188 -2.36 -2.98 20.41
C PRO A 188 -2.45 -3.29 21.90
N HIS A 189 -3.50 -2.79 22.56
CA HIS A 189 -3.71 -2.93 24.01
C HIS A 189 -3.84 -4.38 24.49
N TYR A 190 -4.26 -5.29 23.61
CA TYR A 190 -4.41 -6.71 23.91
C TYR A 190 -3.09 -7.49 23.76
N LEU A 191 -2.00 -6.83 23.32
CA LEU A 191 -0.65 -7.40 23.32
C LEU A 191 0.21 -6.75 24.41
N ARG A 192 1.05 -7.57 25.04
CA ARG A 192 2.03 -7.13 26.03
C ARG A 192 3.44 -7.50 25.58
N ILE A 193 4.35 -6.53 25.60
CA ILE A 193 5.78 -6.72 25.33
C ILE A 193 6.52 -6.81 26.66
N ASP A 194 7.10 -7.98 26.92
CA ASP A 194 7.98 -8.24 28.05
C ASP A 194 9.43 -8.17 27.52
N TRP A 195 10.19 -7.14 27.90
CA TRP A 195 11.58 -6.95 27.47
C TRP A 195 12.54 -7.85 28.27
N ILE A 196 13.40 -8.56 27.56
CA ILE A 196 14.45 -9.43 28.13
C ILE A 196 15.80 -8.69 28.14
N SER A 197 16.08 -7.95 27.07
CA SER A 197 17.30 -7.15 26.91
C SER A 197 16.96 -5.79 26.24
N GLU A 198 17.97 -5.09 25.71
CA GLU A 198 17.75 -3.91 24.87
C GLU A 198 17.12 -4.24 23.51
N THR A 199 17.37 -5.45 23.00
CA THR A 199 16.95 -5.88 21.66
C THR A 199 16.01 -7.10 21.66
N ASP A 200 15.96 -7.84 22.76
CA ASP A 200 15.19 -9.08 22.87
C ASP A 200 13.93 -8.88 23.70
N PHE A 201 12.84 -9.49 23.25
CA PHE A 201 11.53 -9.40 23.88
C PHE A 201 10.72 -10.68 23.66
N CYS A 202 9.74 -10.88 24.53
CA CYS A 202 8.62 -11.78 24.30
C CYS A 202 7.34 -10.97 24.14
N CYS A 203 6.51 -11.32 23.16
CA CYS A 203 5.15 -10.80 23.04
C CYS A 203 4.15 -11.83 23.57
N LYS A 204 3.15 -11.38 24.33
CA LYS A 204 2.05 -12.20 24.84
C LYS A 204 0.72 -11.56 24.50
N GLU A 205 -0.28 -12.41 24.24
CA GLU A 205 -1.67 -11.99 24.15
C GLU A 205 -2.25 -11.96 25.56
N ASN A 206 -2.87 -10.85 25.94
CA ASN A 206 -3.58 -10.77 27.20
C ASN A 206 -4.81 -11.70 27.10
N ALA A 207 -5.05 -12.50 28.15
CA ALA A 207 -6.30 -13.23 28.26
C ALA A 207 -7.45 -12.22 28.25
N VAL A 208 -8.41 -12.43 27.36
CA VAL A 208 -9.64 -11.63 27.26
C VAL A 208 -10.50 -11.88 28.50
#